data_AF-A0ABC8U2K5-F1
#
_entry.id   AF-A0ABC8U2K5-F1
#
_cell.length_a   1.000
_cell.length_b   1.000
_cell.length_c   1.000
_cell.angle_alpha   90.00
_cell.angle_beta   90.00
_cell.angle_gamma   90.00
#
_symmetry.space_group_name_H-M   'P 1'
#
loop_
_entity.id
_entity.type
_entity.pdbx_description
1 polymer ?
#
loop_
_entity_poly.entity_id
_entity_poly.type
_entity_poly.pdbx_seq_one_letter_code
_entity_poly.pdbx_strand_id
1 'polypeptide(L)'
;MDATNNSEDIYETPYAEIDSFFDSAPPLRDGTNIRSKLKDFIEMHSSSSVSGSGGVNRVVCVTSGGTTVPLERRCVRYIDNFSSGYRGAASTEYFLKAGYSVIFLYRRGTCQPFCRSLPDDPLLECFEFTDESNIQVHQSHFEAVKRALTGHDAAVAGGFLLKLPFTTIFEYLQILQLIAISMRSLGPSAMFYLAAAASDFYVPWKSMVIFNLLKLFAQFLCHSGCFWR
;
A
#
# COMPACT_ATOMS: atom_id res chain seq x y z
N MET A 1 17.79 -35.14 38.86
CA MET A 1 18.72 -34.78 37.78
C MET A 1 17.87 -34.32 36.64
N ASP A 2 18.01 -33.04 36.34
CA ASP A 2 17.08 -32.18 35.62
C ASP A 2 16.84 -32.59 34.17
N ALA A 3 15.59 -32.43 33.75
CA ALA A 3 15.22 -32.24 32.36
C ALA A 3 14.10 -31.18 32.32
N THR A 4 14.46 -29.95 32.67
CA THR A 4 13.62 -28.76 32.49
C THR A 4 14.05 -27.99 31.26
N ASN A 5 13.03 -27.64 30.46
CA ASN A 5 12.93 -26.51 29.54
C ASN A 5 13.95 -26.38 28.39
N ASN A 6 13.51 -26.74 27.18
CA ASN A 6 14.05 -26.25 25.91
C ASN A 6 12.88 -25.95 24.93
N SER A 7 11.87 -25.22 25.40
CA SER A 7 10.72 -24.81 24.56
C SER A 7 10.48 -23.29 24.52
N GLU A 8 11.33 -22.49 25.18
CA GLU A 8 11.17 -21.02 25.24
C GLU A 8 11.98 -20.27 24.14
N ASP A 9 13.02 -20.87 23.56
CA ASP A 9 13.92 -20.20 22.59
C ASP A 9 13.33 -19.97 21.17
N ILE A 10 12.23 -20.65 20.80
CA ILE A 10 11.67 -20.58 19.45
C ILE A 10 10.74 -19.35 19.28
N TYR A 11 10.23 -18.79 20.38
CA TYR A 11 9.28 -17.68 20.34
C TYR A 11 9.89 -16.31 20.69
N GLU A 12 11.03 -16.23 21.38
CA GLU A 12 11.66 -14.93 21.68
C GLU A 12 12.40 -14.32 20.48
N THR A 13 13.04 -15.16 19.67
CA THR A 13 13.84 -14.74 18.51
C THR A 13 13.04 -13.97 17.44
N PRO A 14 11.80 -14.35 17.06
CA PRO A 14 11.02 -13.63 16.05
C PRO A 14 10.54 -12.25 16.52
N TYR A 15 10.20 -12.07 17.80
CA TYR A 15 9.72 -10.77 18.31
C TYR A 15 10.86 -9.75 18.37
N ALA A 16 12.06 -10.17 18.78
CA ALA A 16 13.23 -9.29 18.80
C ALA A 16 13.63 -8.81 17.38
N GLU A 17 13.50 -9.67 16.37
CA GLU A 17 13.73 -9.30 14.96
C GLU A 17 12.68 -8.31 14.43
N ILE A 18 11.40 -8.50 14.80
CA ILE A 18 10.31 -7.59 14.46
C ILE A 18 10.56 -6.20 15.08
N ASP A 19 10.89 -6.15 16.38
CA ASP A 19 11.16 -4.89 17.08
C ASP A 19 12.38 -4.17 16.48
N SER A 20 13.46 -4.92 16.21
CA SER A 20 14.65 -4.40 15.52
C SER A 20 14.34 -3.83 14.13
N PHE A 21 13.42 -4.45 13.37
CA PHE A 21 12.97 -3.92 12.09
C PHE A 21 12.32 -2.54 12.29
N PHE A 22 11.33 -2.43 13.17
CA PHE A 22 10.60 -1.18 13.39
C PHE A 22 11.47 -0.08 14.00
N ASP A 23 12.39 -0.43 14.90
CA ASP A 23 13.36 0.48 15.53
C ASP A 23 14.40 1.01 14.54
N SER A 24 14.71 0.24 13.50
CA SER A 24 15.66 0.65 12.47
C SER A 24 15.01 1.33 11.28
N ALA A 25 13.70 1.14 11.06
CA ALA A 25 12.99 1.62 9.88
C ALA A 25 13.10 3.15 9.71
N PRO A 26 13.18 3.66 8.46
CA PRO A 26 13.13 5.09 8.21
C PRO A 26 11.79 5.68 8.67
N PRO A 27 11.76 6.94 9.12
CA PRO A 27 10.53 7.62 9.47
C PRO A 27 9.51 7.58 8.34
N LEU A 28 8.27 7.18 8.66
CA LEU A 28 7.16 7.22 7.73
C LEU A 28 6.75 8.67 7.45
N ARG A 29 7.00 9.15 6.22
CA ARG A 29 6.83 10.56 5.81
C ARG A 29 5.44 11.14 6.18
N ASP A 30 4.38 10.37 5.98
CA ASP A 30 2.99 10.80 6.19
C ASP A 30 2.32 10.10 7.40
N GLY A 31 3.11 9.62 8.36
CA GLY A 31 2.61 8.77 9.45
C GLY A 31 1.50 9.39 10.29
N THR A 32 1.56 10.68 10.59
CA THR A 32 0.51 11.39 11.36
C THR A 32 -0.81 11.47 10.58
N ASN A 33 -0.75 11.79 9.28
CA ASN A 33 -1.92 11.85 8.42
C ASN A 33 -2.57 10.47 8.25
N ILE A 34 -1.76 9.42 8.08
CA ILE A 34 -2.23 8.04 7.98
C ILE A 34 -2.95 7.63 9.27
N ARG A 35 -2.39 7.94 10.45
CA ARG A 35 -3.03 7.67 11.74
C ARG A 35 -4.38 8.38 11.88
N SER A 36 -4.46 9.66 11.48
CA SER A 36 -5.73 10.41 11.50
C SER A 36 -6.78 9.75 10.60
N LYS A 37 -6.44 9.46 9.35
CA LYS A 37 -7.36 8.83 8.40
C LYS A 37 -7.84 7.46 8.88
N LEU A 38 -6.94 6.66 9.47
CA LEU A 38 -7.30 5.37 10.06
C LEU A 38 -8.24 5.54 11.23
N LYS A 39 -7.96 6.47 12.15
CA LYS A 39 -8.83 6.76 13.28
C LYS A 39 -10.24 7.13 12.81
N ASP A 40 -10.35 8.11 11.91
CA ASP A 40 -11.63 8.60 11.39
C ASP A 40 -12.41 7.47 10.69
N PHE A 41 -11.73 6.67 9.87
CA PHE A 41 -12.33 5.53 9.18
C PHE A 41 -12.82 4.45 10.14
N ILE A 42 -12.01 4.08 11.14
CA ILE A 42 -12.39 3.05 12.12
C ILE A 42 -13.53 3.56 13.00
N GLU A 43 -13.52 4.81 13.46
CA GLU A 43 -14.61 5.38 14.27
C GLU A 43 -15.94 5.41 13.51
N MET A 44 -15.91 5.77 12.22
CA MET A 44 -17.07 5.74 11.34
C MET A 44 -17.67 4.33 11.22
N HIS A 45 -16.83 3.29 11.15
CA HIS A 45 -17.28 1.91 10.93
C HIS A 45 -17.45 1.10 12.23
N SER A 46 -17.01 1.61 13.38
CA SER A 46 -17.21 0.97 14.70
C SER A 46 -18.62 1.17 15.27
N SER A 47 -19.33 2.23 14.84
CA SER A 47 -20.51 2.74 15.52
C SER A 47 -21.86 2.43 14.83
N SER A 48 -21.86 1.90 13.60
CA SER A 48 -23.09 1.78 12.79
C SER A 48 -23.90 0.50 13.02
N SER A 49 -23.93 -0.01 14.24
CA SER A 49 -24.85 -1.08 14.67
C SER A 49 -26.31 -0.64 14.81
N VAL A 50 -26.68 0.59 14.39
CA VAL A 50 -28.00 1.21 14.66
C VAL A 50 -28.78 1.60 13.38
N SER A 51 -28.20 1.50 12.18
CA SER A 51 -28.89 1.90 10.95
C SER A 51 -29.68 0.76 10.32
N GLY A 52 -30.86 0.41 10.88
CA GLY A 52 -32.06 -0.18 10.22
C GLY A 52 -31.96 -1.49 9.40
N SER A 53 -30.79 -1.88 8.90
CA SER A 53 -30.45 -3.17 8.32
C SER A 53 -29.47 -3.81 9.30
N GLY A 54 -29.84 -4.91 9.94
CA GLY A 54 -29.08 -5.57 11.01
C GLY A 54 -27.75 -6.22 10.60
N GLY A 55 -26.98 -5.57 9.72
CA GLY A 55 -25.66 -6.02 9.28
C GLY A 55 -24.56 -5.50 10.21
N VAL A 56 -23.64 -6.39 10.57
CA VAL A 56 -22.38 -6.01 11.21
C VAL A 56 -21.50 -5.28 10.18
N ASN A 57 -21.00 -4.09 10.52
CA ASN A 57 -20.02 -3.38 9.71
C ASN A 57 -18.71 -4.18 9.68
N ARG A 58 -18.42 -4.80 8.53
CA ARG A 58 -17.20 -5.58 8.33
C ARG A 58 -16.16 -4.70 7.65
N VAL A 59 -14.96 -4.68 8.22
CA VAL A 59 -13.83 -3.92 7.66
C VAL A 59 -12.76 -4.90 7.20
N VAL A 60 -12.30 -4.73 5.96
CA VAL A 60 -11.20 -5.53 5.42
C VAL A 60 -10.04 -4.63 5.01
N CYS A 61 -8.83 -4.99 5.43
CA CYS A 61 -7.59 -4.45 4.89
C CYS A 61 -7.14 -5.31 3.71
N VAL A 62 -7.19 -4.77 2.50
CA VAL A 62 -6.67 -5.39 1.29
C VAL A 62 -5.29 -4.82 1.00
N THR A 63 -4.26 -5.67 0.97
CA THR A 63 -2.94 -5.26 0.48
C THR A 63 -2.76 -5.57 -1.00
N SER A 64 -2.14 -4.68 -1.76
CA SER A 64 -2.01 -4.83 -3.22
C SER A 64 -0.70 -4.27 -3.78
N GLY A 65 -0.19 -4.91 -4.83
CA GLY A 65 1.03 -4.51 -5.53
C GLY A 65 2.31 -5.00 -4.84
N GLY A 66 3.45 -4.58 -5.39
CA GLY A 66 4.78 -5.01 -4.98
C GLY A 66 5.46 -4.08 -3.99
N THR A 67 6.32 -4.59 -3.11
CA THR A 67 7.22 -3.75 -2.30
C THR A 67 8.59 -3.60 -2.96
N THR A 68 9.22 -2.44 -2.79
CA THR A 68 10.67 -2.29 -3.08
C THR A 68 11.54 -2.40 -1.85
N VAL A 69 12.76 -2.89 -2.04
CA VAL A 69 13.83 -2.89 -1.05
C VAL A 69 14.92 -1.91 -1.53
N PRO A 70 15.04 -0.72 -0.93
CA PRO A 70 16.12 0.19 -1.29
C PRO A 70 17.47 -0.41 -0.86
N LEU A 71 18.51 -0.22 -1.69
CA LEU A 71 19.88 -0.69 -1.39
C LEU A 71 20.75 0.41 -0.76
N GLU A 72 20.27 1.65 -0.77
CA GLU A 72 20.95 2.84 -0.30
C GLU A 72 19.95 3.86 0.23
N ARG A 73 20.33 4.70 1.20
CA ARG A 73 19.38 5.64 1.84
C ARG A 73 18.85 6.70 0.87
N ARG A 74 19.68 7.09 -0.11
CA ARG A 74 19.28 7.96 -1.23
C ARG A 74 18.96 7.10 -2.44
N CYS A 75 17.90 6.32 -2.30
CA CYS A 75 17.54 5.23 -3.19
C CYS A 75 17.52 5.65 -4.67
N VAL A 76 18.42 5.06 -5.46
CA VAL A 76 18.37 5.05 -6.92
C VAL A 76 18.17 3.62 -7.43
N ARG A 77 18.73 2.63 -6.71
CA ARG A 77 18.62 1.21 -6.98
C ARG A 77 17.84 0.51 -5.87
N TYR A 78 17.02 -0.43 -6.28
CA TYR A 78 16.19 -1.23 -5.39
C TYR A 78 15.91 -2.60 -6.00
N ILE A 79 15.59 -3.56 -5.15
CA ILE A 79 14.96 -4.81 -5.55
C ILE A 79 13.45 -4.55 -5.57
N ASP A 80 12.73 -5.00 -6.61
CA ASP A 80 11.27 -4.86 -6.71
C ASP A 80 10.61 -6.24 -6.80
N ASN A 81 9.68 -6.50 -5.89
CA ASN A 81 8.82 -7.67 -5.96
C ASN A 81 7.65 -7.35 -6.88
N PHE A 82 7.74 -7.75 -8.14
CA PHE A 82 6.75 -7.38 -9.14
C PHE A 82 5.33 -7.85 -8.81
N SER A 83 4.39 -6.92 -8.84
CA SER A 83 2.95 -7.20 -8.83
C SER A 83 2.20 -6.02 -9.42
N SER A 84 1.39 -6.29 -10.45
CA SER A 84 0.58 -5.28 -11.14
C SER A 84 -0.58 -4.73 -10.29
N GLY A 85 -0.91 -5.39 -9.17
CA GLY A 85 -1.98 -4.97 -8.26
C GLY A 85 -3.40 -5.37 -8.68
N TYR A 86 -3.57 -6.06 -9.82
CA TYR A 86 -4.90 -6.42 -10.34
C TYR A 86 -5.73 -7.26 -9.36
N ARG A 87 -5.10 -8.24 -8.70
CA ARG A 87 -5.81 -9.10 -7.72
C ARG A 87 -6.36 -8.30 -6.55
N GLY A 88 -5.56 -7.41 -5.97
CA GLY A 88 -6.01 -6.59 -4.85
C GLY A 88 -7.05 -5.56 -5.27
N ALA A 89 -6.89 -4.93 -6.44
CA ALA A 89 -7.87 -4.01 -7.00
C ALA A 89 -9.22 -4.69 -7.24
N ALA A 90 -9.24 -5.84 -7.92
CA ALA A 90 -10.44 -6.62 -8.17
C ALA A 90 -11.09 -7.11 -6.86
N SER A 91 -10.30 -7.64 -5.93
CA SER A 91 -10.80 -8.11 -4.63
C SER A 91 -11.47 -6.97 -3.85
N THR A 92 -10.93 -5.76 -3.90
CA THR A 92 -11.52 -4.57 -3.27
C THR A 92 -12.91 -4.27 -3.82
N GLU A 93 -13.10 -4.32 -5.14
CA GLU A 93 -14.43 -4.12 -5.75
C GLU A 93 -15.43 -5.19 -5.30
N TYR A 94 -15.00 -6.46 -5.20
CA TYR A 94 -15.85 -7.54 -4.70
C TYR A 94 -16.22 -7.36 -3.22
N PHE A 95 -15.27 -6.93 -2.38
CA PHE A 95 -15.55 -6.65 -0.97
C PHE A 95 -16.52 -5.48 -0.78
N LEU A 96 -16.32 -4.38 -1.51
CA LEU A 96 -17.25 -3.25 -1.51
C LEU A 96 -18.66 -3.69 -1.94
N LYS A 97 -18.76 -4.50 -3.01
CA LYS A 97 -20.03 -5.07 -3.47
C LYS A 97 -20.68 -6.00 -2.43
N ALA A 98 -19.89 -6.68 -1.61
CA ALA A 98 -20.35 -7.54 -0.53
C ALA A 98 -20.70 -6.77 0.77
N GLY A 99 -20.63 -5.43 0.76
CA GLY A 99 -20.97 -4.58 1.89
C GLY A 99 -19.85 -4.46 2.94
N TYR A 100 -18.60 -4.67 2.56
CA TYR A 100 -17.45 -4.37 3.42
C TYR A 100 -17.01 -2.92 3.23
N SER A 101 -16.51 -2.32 4.31
CA SER A 101 -15.64 -1.15 4.24
C SER A 101 -14.20 -1.61 4.02
N VAL A 102 -13.48 -1.02 3.08
CA VAL A 102 -12.17 -1.48 2.63
C VAL A 102 -11.09 -0.45 2.92
N ILE A 103 -10.04 -0.87 3.62
CA ILE A 103 -8.74 -0.19 3.66
C ILE A 103 -7.88 -0.81 2.56
N PHE A 104 -7.62 -0.05 1.50
CA PHE A 104 -6.80 -0.48 0.37
C PHE A 104 -5.36 0.04 0.54
N LEU A 105 -4.48 -0.82 1.04
CA LEU A 105 -3.05 -0.56 1.18
C LEU A 105 -2.32 -0.99 -0.10
N TYR A 106 -1.81 -0.05 -0.89
CA TYR A 106 -1.40 -0.34 -2.27
C TYR A 106 -0.07 0.29 -2.68
N ARG A 107 0.65 -0.39 -3.58
CA ARG A 107 1.87 0.15 -4.19
C ARG A 107 1.53 1.30 -5.15
N ARG A 108 2.16 2.46 -4.96
CA ARG A 108 2.05 3.59 -5.90
C ARG A 108 2.38 3.15 -7.33
N GLY A 109 1.56 3.59 -8.29
CA GLY A 109 1.71 3.24 -9.69
C GLY A 109 1.17 1.85 -10.08
N THR A 110 0.53 1.11 -9.17
CA THR A 110 -0.13 -0.17 -9.50
C THR A 110 -1.64 0.01 -9.70
N CYS A 111 -2.28 -1.03 -10.25
CA CYS A 111 -3.72 -1.04 -10.51
C CYS A 111 -4.52 -0.70 -9.24
N GLN A 112 -5.47 0.22 -9.39
CA GLN A 112 -6.41 0.63 -8.33
C GLN A 112 -7.82 0.08 -8.61
N PRO A 113 -8.67 -0.09 -7.57
CA PRO A 113 -10.06 -0.48 -7.73
C PRO A 113 -10.77 0.46 -8.70
N PHE A 114 -11.66 -0.09 -9.54
CA PHE A 114 -12.40 0.58 -10.61
C PHE A 114 -11.55 1.02 -11.81
N CYS A 115 -10.22 1.16 -11.66
CA CYS A 115 -9.34 1.50 -12.78
C CYS A 115 -9.02 0.31 -13.69
N ARG A 116 -9.26 -0.93 -13.25
CA ARG A 116 -8.95 -2.15 -14.02
C ARG A 116 -9.69 -2.30 -15.35
N SER A 117 -10.81 -1.60 -15.50
CA SER A 117 -11.64 -1.62 -16.71
C SER A 117 -11.49 -0.35 -17.53
N LEU A 118 -10.64 0.59 -17.09
CA LEU A 118 -10.32 1.75 -17.89
C LEU A 118 -9.47 1.33 -19.10
N PRO A 119 -9.51 2.12 -20.19
CA PRO A 119 -8.74 1.82 -21.38
C PRO A 119 -7.23 1.83 -21.09
N ASP A 120 -6.49 0.99 -21.81
CA ASP A 120 -5.03 0.99 -21.80
C ASP A 120 -4.44 2.02 -22.79
N ASP A 121 -5.30 2.66 -23.60
CA ASP A 121 -4.94 3.72 -24.53
C ASP A 121 -4.31 4.92 -23.78
N PRO A 122 -3.41 5.70 -24.42
CA PRO A 122 -2.89 6.92 -23.84
C PRO A 122 -4.02 7.83 -23.33
N LEU A 123 -3.82 8.44 -22.17
CA LEU A 123 -4.86 9.23 -21.52
C LEU A 123 -5.48 10.29 -22.44
N LEU A 124 -4.68 10.91 -23.31
CA LEU A 124 -5.15 11.92 -24.26
C LEU A 124 -6.06 11.36 -25.37
N GLU A 125 -5.97 10.06 -25.68
CA GLU A 125 -6.84 9.38 -26.65
C GLU A 125 -8.18 8.96 -26.03
N CYS A 126 -8.27 8.96 -24.70
CA CYS A 126 -9.52 8.67 -23.99
C CYS A 126 -10.50 9.84 -23.98
N PHE A 127 -10.07 11.05 -24.37
CA PHE A 127 -10.86 12.28 -24.31
C PHE A 127 -10.91 12.98 -25.66
N GLU A 128 -12.01 13.71 -25.87
CA GLU A 128 -12.22 14.57 -27.03
C GLU A 128 -12.82 15.90 -26.60
N PHE A 129 -12.61 16.95 -27.40
CA PHE A 129 -13.26 18.24 -27.18
C PHE A 129 -14.72 18.17 -27.62
N THR A 130 -15.65 18.61 -26.76
CA THR A 130 -17.04 18.85 -27.18
C THR A 130 -17.19 20.24 -27.80
N ASP A 131 -16.48 21.21 -27.24
CA ASP A 131 -16.40 22.60 -27.66
C ASP A 131 -15.05 23.19 -27.18
N GLU A 132 -14.82 24.50 -27.35
CA GLU A 132 -13.57 25.16 -26.97
C GLU A 132 -13.28 25.16 -25.45
N SER A 133 -14.29 24.90 -24.61
CA SER A 133 -14.17 25.00 -23.14
C SER A 133 -14.37 23.66 -22.42
N ASN A 134 -14.91 22.65 -23.10
CA ASN A 134 -15.32 21.39 -22.49
C ASN A 134 -14.67 20.18 -23.18
N ILE A 135 -14.34 19.19 -22.36
CA ILE A 135 -13.84 17.88 -22.79
C ILE A 135 -14.82 16.80 -22.34
N GLN A 136 -14.95 15.74 -23.14
CA GLN A 136 -15.69 14.54 -22.76
C GLN A 136 -14.86 13.29 -22.99
N VAL A 137 -15.31 12.18 -22.39
CA VAL A 137 -14.74 10.86 -22.66
C VAL A 137 -15.16 10.43 -24.07
N HIS A 138 -14.20 9.95 -24.86
CA HIS A 138 -14.47 9.43 -26.20
C HIS A 138 -15.50 8.29 -26.16
N GLN A 139 -16.40 8.24 -27.13
CA GLN A 139 -17.58 7.35 -27.12
C GLN A 139 -17.23 5.86 -26.95
N SER A 140 -16.09 5.41 -27.47
CA SER A 140 -15.60 4.02 -27.31
C SER A 140 -15.34 3.62 -25.86
N HIS A 141 -14.99 4.59 -25.00
CA HIS A 141 -14.58 4.36 -23.63
C HIS A 141 -15.64 4.81 -22.60
N PHE A 142 -16.66 5.54 -23.05
CA PHE A 142 -17.67 6.16 -22.20
C PHE A 142 -18.29 5.19 -21.18
N GLU A 143 -18.77 4.03 -21.60
CA GLU A 143 -19.41 3.06 -20.70
C GLU A 143 -18.45 2.41 -19.70
N ALA A 144 -17.18 2.27 -20.06
CA ALA A 144 -16.16 1.76 -19.15
C ALA A 144 -15.82 2.81 -18.08
N VAL A 145 -15.59 4.06 -18.50
CA VAL A 145 -15.27 5.18 -17.60
C VAL A 145 -16.46 5.51 -16.69
N LYS A 146 -17.68 5.59 -17.24
CA LYS A 146 -18.91 5.87 -16.47
C LYS A 146 -19.12 4.85 -15.37
N ARG A 147 -18.96 3.54 -15.66
CA ARG A 147 -19.07 2.49 -14.64
C ARG A 147 -17.99 2.60 -13.57
N ALA A 148 -16.75 2.86 -13.98
CA ALA A 148 -15.63 3.04 -13.06
C ALA A 148 -15.86 4.23 -12.11
N LEU A 149 -16.25 5.40 -12.65
CA LEU A 149 -16.57 6.59 -11.87
C LEU A 149 -17.73 6.36 -10.92
N THR A 150 -18.83 5.77 -11.41
CA THR A 150 -20.01 5.49 -10.57
C THR A 150 -19.65 4.62 -9.36
N GLY A 151 -18.86 3.55 -9.57
CA GLY A 151 -18.43 2.68 -8.48
C GLY A 151 -17.44 3.35 -7.52
N HIS A 152 -16.50 4.11 -8.08
CA HIS A 152 -15.51 4.86 -7.31
C HIS A 152 -16.17 5.91 -6.41
N ASP A 153 -17.03 6.73 -6.98
CA ASP A 153 -17.70 7.83 -6.28
C ASP A 153 -18.63 7.29 -5.20
N ALA A 154 -19.38 6.22 -5.49
CA ALA A 154 -20.21 5.57 -4.47
C ALA A 154 -19.38 5.05 -3.27
N ALA A 155 -18.21 4.45 -3.54
CA ALA A 155 -17.33 3.93 -2.49
C ALA A 155 -16.66 5.05 -1.68
N VAL A 156 -16.23 6.14 -2.33
CA VAL A 156 -15.55 7.27 -1.69
C VAL A 156 -16.54 8.17 -0.96
N ALA A 157 -17.63 8.59 -1.60
CA ALA A 157 -18.65 9.43 -0.99
C ALA A 157 -19.37 8.73 0.17
N GLY A 158 -19.55 7.41 0.07
CA GLY A 158 -20.08 6.59 1.17
C GLY A 158 -19.10 6.33 2.31
N GLY A 159 -17.84 6.77 2.20
CA GLY A 159 -16.82 6.53 3.23
C GLY A 159 -16.40 5.06 3.37
N PHE A 160 -16.67 4.23 2.36
CA PHE A 160 -16.40 2.78 2.39
C PHE A 160 -15.02 2.41 1.87
N LEU A 161 -14.28 3.32 1.24
CA LEU A 161 -12.95 3.05 0.68
C LEU A 161 -11.90 4.04 1.19
N LEU A 162 -10.96 3.55 2.01
CA LEU A 162 -9.76 4.30 2.41
C LEU A 162 -8.54 3.79 1.63
N LYS A 163 -7.90 4.67 0.86
CA LYS A 163 -6.69 4.33 0.08
C LYS A 163 -5.42 4.80 0.81
N LEU A 164 -4.48 3.90 1.03
CA LEU A 164 -3.20 4.17 1.68
C LEU A 164 -2.05 3.71 0.77
N PRO A 165 -1.26 4.64 0.18
CA PRO A 165 -0.18 4.26 -0.72
C PRO A 165 1.11 3.90 0.03
N PHE A 166 1.84 2.91 -0.48
CA PHE A 166 3.21 2.58 -0.10
C PHE A 166 4.10 2.41 -1.33
N THR A 167 5.41 2.37 -1.12
CA THR A 167 6.40 2.02 -2.15
C THR A 167 7.37 0.96 -1.62
N THR A 168 8.03 1.25 -0.50
CA THR A 168 9.06 0.37 0.07
C THR A 168 8.47 -0.65 1.03
N ILE A 169 9.23 -1.72 1.31
CA ILE A 169 8.90 -2.69 2.37
C ILE A 169 8.77 -2.01 3.75
N PHE A 170 9.55 -0.96 4.01
CA PHE A 170 9.46 -0.18 5.25
C PHE A 170 8.15 0.58 5.38
N GLU A 171 7.69 1.22 4.30
CA GLU A 171 6.39 1.89 4.30
C GLU A 171 5.26 0.87 4.44
N TYR A 172 5.33 -0.24 3.70
CA TYR A 172 4.33 -1.30 3.74
C TYR A 172 4.14 -1.86 5.15
N LEU A 173 5.22 -2.29 5.81
CA LEU A 173 5.15 -2.91 7.14
C LEU A 173 4.75 -1.90 8.22
N GLN A 174 5.27 -0.67 8.18
CA GLN A 174 4.86 0.38 9.12
C GLN A 174 3.37 0.69 8.97
N ILE A 175 2.86 0.90 7.76
CA ILE A 175 1.45 1.21 7.54
C ILE A 175 0.57 0.01 7.90
N LEU A 176 0.97 -1.22 7.56
CA LEU A 176 0.25 -2.43 7.92
C LEU A 176 0.15 -2.60 9.44
N GLN A 177 1.22 -2.30 10.19
CA GLN A 177 1.20 -2.29 11.65
C GLN A 177 0.21 -1.25 12.19
N LEU A 178 0.18 -0.04 11.63
CA LEU A 178 -0.79 1.00 12.02
C LEU A 178 -2.23 0.53 11.78
N ILE A 179 -2.49 -0.11 10.64
CA ILE A 179 -3.80 -0.67 10.31
C ILE A 179 -4.18 -1.76 11.31
N ALA A 180 -3.28 -2.71 11.58
CA ALA A 180 -3.51 -3.81 12.52
C ALA A 180 -3.85 -3.32 13.93
N ILE A 181 -3.11 -2.34 14.45
CA ILE A 181 -3.38 -1.74 15.75
C ILE A 181 -4.74 -1.03 15.75
N SER A 182 -5.04 -0.28 14.69
CA SER A 182 -6.29 0.48 14.59
C SER A 182 -7.52 -0.41 14.47
N MET A 183 -7.41 -1.53 13.74
CA MET A 183 -8.51 -2.48 13.53
C MET A 183 -8.78 -3.39 14.74
N ARG A 184 -7.92 -3.37 15.78
CA ARG A 184 -8.07 -4.22 16.96
C ARG A 184 -9.42 -4.04 17.67
N SER A 185 -9.95 -2.80 17.68
CA SER A 185 -11.24 -2.47 18.29
C SER A 185 -12.44 -3.12 17.57
N LEU A 186 -12.29 -3.54 16.31
CA LEU A 186 -13.35 -4.12 15.50
C LEU A 186 -13.55 -5.63 15.76
N GLY A 187 -12.60 -6.28 16.43
CA GLY A 187 -12.69 -7.70 16.80
C GLY A 187 -12.98 -8.61 15.60
N PRO A 188 -13.98 -9.52 15.67
CA PRO A 188 -14.33 -10.47 14.60
C PRO A 188 -14.78 -9.81 13.28
N SER A 189 -15.10 -8.52 13.29
CA SER A 189 -15.52 -7.77 12.11
C SER A 189 -14.34 -7.28 11.26
N ALA A 190 -13.11 -7.43 11.76
CA ALA A 190 -11.88 -7.10 11.04
C ALA A 190 -11.37 -8.31 10.23
N MET A 191 -10.97 -8.07 8.98
CA MET A 191 -10.33 -9.06 8.11
C MET A 191 -9.07 -8.48 7.46
N PHE A 192 -8.05 -9.32 7.29
CA PHE A 192 -6.88 -9.00 6.46
C PHE A 192 -6.88 -9.90 5.22
N TYR A 193 -6.82 -9.27 4.04
CA TYR A 193 -6.65 -9.94 2.76
C TYR A 193 -5.29 -9.51 2.18
N LEU A 194 -4.26 -10.30 2.49
CA LEU A 194 -2.87 -9.98 2.19
C LEU A 194 -2.50 -10.43 0.77
N ALA A 195 -2.72 -9.59 -0.24
CA ALA A 195 -2.45 -9.89 -1.65
C ALA A 195 -1.27 -9.12 -2.25
N ALA A 196 -0.57 -8.30 -1.45
CA ALA A 196 0.68 -7.65 -1.86
C ALA A 196 1.82 -8.68 -1.97
N ALA A 197 2.73 -8.46 -2.94
CA ALA A 197 3.99 -9.18 -3.04
C ALA A 197 5.02 -8.50 -2.12
N ALA A 198 5.04 -8.91 -0.86
CA ALA A 198 6.02 -8.44 0.12
C ALA A 198 7.40 -9.07 -0.16
N SER A 199 8.46 -8.31 0.11
CA SER A 199 9.83 -8.80 -0.05
C SER A 199 10.18 -9.77 1.07
N ASP A 200 10.71 -10.95 0.72
CA ASP A 200 11.19 -11.93 1.71
C ASP A 200 12.51 -11.50 2.38
N PHE A 201 13.26 -10.62 1.71
CA PHE A 201 14.55 -10.11 2.17
C PHE A 201 14.54 -8.59 2.19
N TYR A 202 15.28 -8.00 3.12
CA TYR A 202 15.54 -6.57 3.15
C TYR A 202 16.96 -6.28 3.64
N VAL A 203 17.48 -5.09 3.33
CA VAL A 203 18.72 -4.58 3.92
C VAL A 203 18.32 -3.70 5.11
N PRO A 204 18.81 -3.95 6.34
CA PRO A 204 18.50 -3.09 7.48
C PRO A 204 18.88 -1.64 7.21
N TRP A 205 17.98 -0.70 7.53
CA TRP A 205 18.19 0.72 7.21
C TRP A 205 19.45 1.30 7.86
N LYS A 206 19.81 0.82 9.06
CA LYS A 206 21.05 1.18 9.78
C LYS A 206 22.31 0.76 9.02
N SER A 207 22.30 -0.36 8.29
CA SER A 207 23.45 -0.85 7.51
C SER A 207 23.51 -0.29 6.08
N MET A 208 22.48 0.42 5.61
CA MET A 208 22.49 1.03 4.28
C MET A 208 23.49 2.17 4.16
N VAL A 209 24.22 2.17 3.06
CA VAL A 209 25.12 3.27 2.69
C VAL A 209 24.32 4.54 2.35
N ILE A 210 24.89 5.71 2.67
CA ILE A 210 24.29 7.02 2.37
C ILE A 210 24.54 7.43 0.91
N PHE A 211 25.63 6.95 0.32
CA PHE A 211 26.11 7.39 -1.00
C PHE A 211 25.96 6.29 -2.05
N ASN A 212 25.51 6.69 -3.24
CA ASN A 212 25.35 5.80 -4.37
C ASN A 212 26.72 5.39 -4.93
N LEU A 213 26.81 4.19 -5.51
CA LEU A 213 27.99 3.70 -6.23
C LEU A 213 28.60 4.72 -7.20
N LEU A 214 27.80 5.63 -7.77
CA LEU A 214 28.28 6.70 -8.66
C LEU A 214 29.33 7.61 -8.01
N LYS A 215 29.26 7.89 -6.70
CA LYS A 215 30.32 8.63 -6.00
C LYS A 215 31.60 7.80 -5.88
N LEU A 216 31.46 6.49 -5.65
CA LEU A 216 32.58 5.56 -5.65
C LEU A 216 33.21 5.47 -7.05
N PHE A 217 32.41 5.41 -8.11
CA PHE A 217 32.87 5.45 -9.51
C PHE A 217 33.55 6.78 -9.84
N ALA A 218 32.99 7.92 -9.44
CA ALA A 218 33.61 9.23 -9.64
C ALA A 218 34.94 9.35 -8.86
N GLN A 219 35.00 8.85 -7.62
CA GLN A 219 36.25 8.77 -6.85
C GLN A 219 37.26 7.81 -7.47
N PHE A 220 36.81 6.65 -7.96
CA PHE A 220 37.65 5.66 -8.63
C PHE A 220 38.25 6.22 -9.93
N LEU A 221 37.44 6.89 -10.75
CA LEU A 221 37.89 7.54 -11.99
C LEU A 221 38.86 8.69 -11.69
N CYS A 222 38.56 9.51 -10.68
CA CYS A 222 39.45 10.58 -10.19
C CYS A 222 40.79 10.01 -9.68
N HIS A 223 40.75 8.91 -8.91
CA HIS A 223 41.94 8.23 -8.41
C HIS A 223 42.74 7.54 -9.53
N SER A 224 42.07 7.09 -10.58
CA SER A 224 42.70 6.45 -11.75
C SER A 224 43.23 7.46 -12.78
N GLY A 225 43.18 8.76 -12.49
CA GLY A 225 43.64 9.82 -13.40
C GLY A 225 42.74 10.07 -14.62
N CYS A 226 41.57 9.43 -14.69
CA CYS A 226 40.57 9.66 -15.73
C CYS A 226 39.69 10.85 -15.34
N PHE A 227 40.18 12.07 -15.57
CA PHE A 227 39.32 13.25 -15.53
C PHE A 227 38.46 13.32 -16.79
N TRP A 228 37.15 13.36 -16.61
CA TRP A 228 36.21 13.77 -17.67
C TRP A 228 36.45 15.25 -17.98
N ARG A 229 36.72 15.58 -19.26
CA ARG A 229 36.52 16.93 -19.78
C ARG A 229 35.05 17.14 -20.11
#